data_AF-A0A9D4TE01-F1
#
_entry.id   AF-A0A9D4TE01-F1
#
_cell.length_a   1.000
_cell.length_b   1.000
_cell.length_c   1.000
_cell.angle_alpha   90.00
_cell.angle_beta   90.00
_cell.angle_gamma   90.00
#
_symmetry.space_group_name_H-M   'P 1'
#
loop_
_entity.id
_entity.type
_entity.pdbx_description
1 polymer ?
#
loop_
_entity_poly.entity_id
_entity_poly.type
_entity_poly.pdbx_seq_one_letter_code
_entity_poly.pdbx_strand_id
1 'polypeptide(L)'
;MWIMTPSHLLSFLEEGKVNISSCTLLVLDEADRMMAMGFEKTLRSISAPVRPDRQTLIFVNSRSREIGDLSECLLNDYLQVSIGHCKLVENQRVEQIVIICEKAQKCERLVALLHDILREREDKVIVFVETRLMADEMVIELRHRDWSVVGIHGAKTRDERQKALDAFKSGSSSILVLTDVAAQQLDVDRVRFVVHYDRPANADVYVNRVRRALTDQEWRTPFWLLTTRVTRKSPSLTF
;
A
#
# COMPACT_ATOMS: atom_id res chain seq x y z
N MET A 1 16.19 -15.59 16.71
CA MET A 1 15.21 -15.16 15.69
C MET A 1 15.96 -14.42 14.61
N TRP A 2 15.85 -14.84 13.34
CA TRP A 2 16.49 -14.18 12.21
C TRP A 2 15.42 -13.52 11.35
N ILE A 3 15.64 -12.26 10.96
CA ILE A 3 14.75 -11.50 10.08
C ILE A 3 15.61 -11.03 8.91
N MET A 4 15.32 -11.52 7.70
CA MET A 4 16.15 -11.28 6.52
C MET A 4 15.29 -11.21 5.26
N THR A 5 15.76 -10.48 4.26
CA THR A 5 15.18 -10.53 2.91
C THR A 5 15.57 -11.85 2.21
N PRO A 6 14.71 -12.42 1.36
CA PRO A 6 14.98 -13.71 0.70
C PRO A 6 16.33 -13.74 -0.04
N SER A 7 16.65 -12.69 -0.79
CA SER A 7 17.90 -12.62 -1.56
C SER A 7 19.15 -12.73 -0.68
N HIS A 8 19.19 -12.03 0.46
CA HIS A 8 20.35 -12.07 1.37
C HIS A 8 20.45 -13.40 2.11
N LEU A 9 19.31 -14.00 2.47
CA LEU A 9 19.31 -15.31 3.11
C LEU A 9 19.86 -16.37 2.14
N LEU A 10 19.41 -16.36 0.89
CA LEU A 10 19.90 -17.30 -0.13
C LEU A 10 21.41 -17.14 -0.35
N SER A 11 21.91 -15.91 -0.49
CA SER A 11 23.35 -15.68 -0.68
C SER A 11 24.18 -16.22 0.49
N PHE A 12 23.73 -16.03 1.74
CA PHE A 12 24.47 -16.56 2.89
C PHE A 12 24.40 -18.08 3.04
N LEU A 13 23.33 -18.71 2.54
CA LEU A 13 23.24 -20.17 2.45
C LEU A 13 24.20 -20.72 1.39
N GLU A 14 24.25 -20.09 0.21
CA GLU A 14 25.14 -20.46 -0.89
C GLU A 14 26.62 -20.27 -0.51
N GLU A 15 26.94 -19.22 0.25
CA GLU A 15 28.28 -18.97 0.79
C GLU A 15 28.62 -19.86 2.00
N GLY A 16 27.68 -20.67 2.51
CA GLY A 16 27.88 -21.54 3.67
C GLY A 16 28.08 -20.80 5.00
N LYS A 17 27.73 -19.51 5.07
CA LYS A 17 27.89 -18.67 6.27
C LYS A 17 26.84 -18.97 7.33
N VAL A 18 25.69 -19.50 6.92
CA VAL A 18 24.59 -19.88 7.81
C VAL A 18 24.05 -21.24 7.44
N ASN A 19 23.54 -21.93 8.45
CA ASN A 19 22.87 -23.21 8.31
C ASN A 19 21.47 -23.10 8.91
N ILE A 20 20.46 -23.46 8.12
CA ILE A 20 19.03 -23.43 8.52
C ILE A 20 18.41 -24.82 8.61
N SER A 21 19.21 -25.89 8.58
CA SER A 21 18.73 -27.27 8.67
C SER A 21 18.03 -27.57 10.00
N SER A 22 18.44 -26.89 11.08
CA SER A 22 17.83 -26.99 12.40
C SER A 22 16.64 -26.06 12.62
N CYS A 23 16.23 -25.28 11.61
CA CYS A 23 15.13 -24.33 11.74
C CYS A 23 13.78 -25.07 11.86
N THR A 24 13.09 -24.86 12.98
CA THR A 24 11.79 -25.49 13.28
C THR A 24 10.60 -24.60 12.93
N LEU A 25 10.81 -23.30 12.72
CA LEU A 25 9.75 -22.33 12.44
C LEU A 25 10.16 -21.41 11.29
N LEU A 26 9.44 -21.49 10.18
CA LEU A 26 9.61 -20.63 9.02
C LEU A 26 8.39 -19.70 8.87
N VAL A 27 8.64 -18.39 8.86
CA VAL A 27 7.58 -17.39 8.68
C VAL A 27 7.83 -16.63 7.38
N LEU A 28 6.83 -16.61 6.50
CA LEU A 28 6.79 -15.80 5.29
C LEU A 28 5.75 -14.70 5.48
N ASP A 29 6.23 -13.47 5.69
CA ASP A 29 5.38 -12.30 5.81
C ASP A 29 5.29 -11.56 4.46
N GLU A 30 4.15 -10.94 4.16
CA GLU A 30 3.85 -10.34 2.85
C GLU A 30 4.18 -11.25 1.66
N ALA A 31 3.85 -12.55 1.73
CA ALA A 31 4.30 -13.52 0.72
C ALA A 31 3.75 -13.19 -0.70
N ASP A 32 2.59 -12.55 -0.80
CA ASP A 32 2.02 -12.06 -2.06
C ASP A 32 2.89 -11.00 -2.72
N ARG A 33 3.55 -10.15 -1.92
CA ARG A 33 4.53 -9.19 -2.41
C ARG A 33 5.81 -9.87 -2.88
N MET A 34 6.29 -10.87 -2.14
CA MET A 34 7.48 -11.62 -2.54
C MET A 34 7.26 -12.31 -3.89
N MET A 35 6.07 -12.86 -4.11
CA MET A 35 5.68 -13.45 -5.39
C MET A 35 5.63 -12.41 -6.52
N ALA A 36 5.03 -11.24 -6.28
CA ALA A 36 5.01 -10.14 -7.25
C ALA A 36 6.41 -9.62 -7.64
N MET A 37 7.40 -9.76 -6.76
CA MET A 37 8.80 -9.44 -7.03
C MET A 37 9.56 -10.55 -7.76
N GLY A 38 8.92 -11.69 -8.04
CA GLY A 38 9.53 -12.83 -8.73
C GLY A 38 10.38 -13.72 -7.83
N PHE A 39 10.21 -13.66 -6.50
CA PHE A 39 11.01 -14.44 -5.55
C PHE A 39 10.55 -15.89 -5.37
N GLU A 40 9.59 -16.38 -6.15
CA GLU A 40 9.09 -17.75 -6.02
C GLU A 40 10.22 -18.79 -5.99
N LYS A 41 11.13 -18.73 -6.98
CA LYS A 41 12.27 -19.67 -7.05
C LYS A 41 13.19 -19.53 -5.85
N THR A 42 13.45 -18.31 -5.40
CA THR A 42 14.28 -18.01 -4.22
C THR A 42 13.68 -18.62 -2.96
N LEU A 43 12.37 -18.45 -2.75
CA LEU A 43 11.66 -19.02 -1.59
C LEU A 43 11.70 -20.55 -1.60
N ARG A 44 11.51 -21.17 -2.76
CA ARG A 44 11.63 -22.62 -2.92
C ARG A 44 13.04 -23.10 -2.56
N SER A 45 14.08 -22.43 -3.06
CA SER A 45 15.47 -22.77 -2.74
C SER A 45 15.81 -22.60 -1.26
N ILE A 46 15.29 -21.57 -0.60
CA ILE A 46 15.47 -21.37 0.85
C ILE A 46 14.75 -22.45 1.66
N SER A 47 13.57 -22.90 1.22
CA SER A 47 12.78 -23.89 1.94
C SER A 47 13.32 -25.33 1.85
N ALA A 48 14.02 -25.65 0.75
CA ALA A 48 14.54 -26.98 0.47
C ALA A 48 15.52 -27.53 1.53
N PRO A 49 16.52 -26.77 2.04
CA PRO A 49 17.43 -27.26 3.08
C PRO A 49 16.83 -27.26 4.50
N VAL A 50 15.62 -26.73 4.69
CA VAL A 50 14.97 -26.74 6.00
C VAL A 50 14.31 -28.09 6.23
N ARG A 51 14.39 -28.59 7.47
CA ARG A 51 13.73 -29.84 7.88
C ARG A 51 12.23 -29.87 7.47
N PRO A 52 11.70 -31.04 7.04
CA PRO A 52 10.34 -31.15 6.54
C PRO A 52 9.27 -31.08 7.65
N ASP A 53 9.64 -31.37 8.89
CA ASP A 53 8.81 -31.30 10.10
C ASP A 53 8.83 -29.92 10.77
N ARG A 54 9.24 -28.89 10.03
CA ARG A 54 9.12 -27.49 10.45
C ARG A 54 7.65 -27.05 10.47
N GLN A 55 7.32 -26.13 11.37
CA GLN A 55 6.11 -25.34 11.27
C GLN A 55 6.35 -24.20 10.27
N THR A 56 5.46 -24.03 9.30
CA THR A 56 5.52 -22.93 8.33
C THR A 56 4.28 -22.06 8.45
N LEU A 57 4.46 -20.75 8.57
CA LEU A 57 3.39 -19.75 8.62
C LEU A 57 3.54 -18.82 7.42
N ILE A 58 2.46 -18.60 6.69
CA ILE A 58 2.42 -17.69 5.54
C ILE A 58 1.35 -16.64 5.82
N PHE A 59 1.76 -15.37 5.80
CA PHE A 59 0.88 -14.22 5.93
C PHE A 59 0.79 -13.50 4.58
N VAL A 60 -0.45 -13.28 4.14
CA VAL A 60 -0.76 -12.62 2.87
C VAL A 60 -1.94 -11.67 3.03
N ASN A 61 -1.94 -10.61 2.22
CA ASN A 61 -3.07 -9.68 2.14
C ASN A 61 -4.06 -10.03 1.02
N SER A 62 -3.59 -10.73 -0.01
CA SER A 62 -4.36 -11.07 -1.19
C SER A 62 -4.41 -12.59 -1.44
N ARG A 63 -5.47 -13.05 -2.10
CA ARG A 63 -5.63 -14.44 -2.54
C ARG A 63 -5.43 -14.53 -4.05
N SER A 64 -4.23 -14.87 -4.47
CA SER A 64 -3.90 -15.19 -5.87
C SER A 64 -3.72 -16.69 -6.06
N ARG A 65 -3.84 -17.17 -7.30
CA ARG A 65 -3.53 -18.58 -7.63
C ARG A 65 -2.07 -18.91 -7.30
N GLU A 66 -1.16 -17.98 -7.59
CA GLU A 66 0.27 -18.10 -7.30
C GLU A 66 0.56 -18.36 -5.81
N ILE A 67 -0.21 -17.74 -4.91
CA ILE A 67 -0.10 -17.99 -3.47
C ILE A 67 -0.66 -19.36 -3.08
N GLY A 68 -1.72 -19.82 -3.76
CA GLY A 68 -2.21 -21.19 -3.61
C GLY A 68 -1.10 -22.20 -3.96
N ASP A 69 -0.50 -22.05 -5.13
CA ASP A 69 0.57 -22.93 -5.63
C ASP A 69 1.79 -22.91 -4.70
N LEU A 70 2.17 -21.73 -4.18
CA LEU A 70 3.25 -21.59 -3.19
C LEU A 70 2.91 -22.32 -1.88
N SER A 71 1.67 -22.15 -1.39
CA SER A 71 1.21 -22.75 -0.13
C SER A 71 1.22 -24.26 -0.21
N GLU A 72 0.73 -24.84 -1.30
CA GLU A 72 0.76 -26.30 -1.53
C GLU A 72 2.18 -26.87 -1.58
N CYS A 73 3.16 -26.07 -2.00
CA CYS A 73 4.54 -26.52 -2.09
C CYS A 73 5.32 -26.39 -0.78
N LEU A 74 4.97 -25.41 0.06
CA LEU A 74 5.75 -25.07 1.26
C LEU A 74 5.12 -25.57 2.57
N LEU A 75 3.81 -25.81 2.57
CA LEU A 75 3.05 -26.22 3.73
C LEU A 75 2.67 -27.70 3.66
N ASN A 76 2.65 -28.36 4.81
CA ASN A 76 2.12 -29.71 4.98
C ASN A 76 0.91 -29.63 5.93
N ASP A 77 -0.22 -30.24 5.56
CA ASP A 77 -1.45 -30.33 6.38
C ASP A 77 -1.80 -29.02 7.12
N TYR A 78 -2.08 -27.97 6.37
CA TYR A 78 -2.20 -26.61 6.91
C TYR A 78 -3.65 -26.17 7.11
N LEU A 79 -3.84 -25.31 8.11
CA LEU A 79 -5.09 -24.60 8.33
C LEU A 79 -5.02 -23.22 7.69
N GLN A 80 -5.94 -22.95 6.76
CA GLN A 80 -6.11 -21.60 6.23
C GLN A 80 -7.08 -20.82 7.10
N VAL A 81 -6.57 -19.89 7.89
CA VAL A 81 -7.39 -18.92 8.61
C VAL A 81 -7.52 -17.67 7.76
N SER A 82 -8.73 -17.13 7.67
CA SER A 82 -8.99 -15.91 6.91
C SER A 82 -9.87 -14.99 7.72
N ILE A 83 -9.37 -13.78 7.93
CA ILE A 83 -10.05 -12.75 8.69
C ILE A 83 -10.67 -11.78 7.69
N GLY A 84 -12.00 -11.75 7.63
CA GLY A 84 -12.77 -10.98 6.64
C GLY A 84 -13.39 -11.85 5.52
N HIS A 85 -14.42 -11.33 4.85
CA HIS A 85 -15.13 -12.04 3.78
C HIS A 85 -14.36 -12.01 2.45
N CYS A 86 -14.46 -13.11 1.67
CA CYS A 86 -13.84 -13.29 0.34
C CYS A 86 -14.41 -12.38 -0.76
N LYS A 87 -15.38 -11.52 -0.45
CA LYS A 87 -15.83 -10.49 -1.38
C LYS A 87 -14.95 -9.27 -1.16
N LEU A 88 -14.37 -8.76 -2.26
CA LEU A 88 -13.82 -7.42 -2.38
C LEU A 88 -14.52 -6.52 -1.38
N VAL A 89 -13.74 -6.04 -0.42
CA VAL A 89 -14.18 -5.34 0.77
C VAL A 89 -15.37 -4.44 0.45
N GLU A 90 -16.59 -4.90 0.78
CA GLU A 90 -17.72 -4.03 1.03
C GLU A 90 -17.32 -3.24 2.27
N ASN A 91 -16.51 -2.19 2.06
CA ASN A 91 -16.23 -1.17 3.05
C ASN A 91 -17.52 -0.37 3.21
N GLN A 92 -18.57 -0.97 3.78
CA GLN A 92 -19.83 -0.30 4.18
C GLN A 92 -19.58 0.83 5.20
N ARG A 93 -18.33 1.01 5.64
CA ARG A 93 -17.88 1.99 6.64
C ARG A 93 -17.17 3.21 6.05
N VAL A 94 -17.04 3.25 4.72
CA VAL A 94 -16.29 4.30 4.01
C VAL A 94 -17.23 5.03 3.05
N GLU A 95 -17.35 6.35 3.21
CA GLU A 95 -18.06 7.18 2.25
C GLU A 95 -17.19 7.40 1.01
N GLN A 96 -17.67 6.94 -0.15
CA GLN A 96 -16.92 7.01 -1.40
C GLN A 96 -17.61 7.98 -2.36
N ILE A 97 -16.89 9.02 -2.75
CA ILE A 97 -17.38 10.05 -3.65
C ILE A 97 -16.53 10.01 -4.92
N VAL A 98 -17.19 9.79 -6.06
CA VAL A 98 -16.53 9.77 -7.37
C VAL A 98 -16.83 11.07 -8.10
N ILE A 99 -15.79 11.85 -8.37
CA ILE A 99 -15.88 13.09 -9.14
C ILE A 99 -15.39 12.82 -10.56
N ILE A 100 -16.30 12.96 -11.52
CA ILE A 100 -15.98 12.80 -12.94
C ILE A 100 -15.58 14.16 -13.50
N CYS A 101 -14.35 14.31 -13.99
CA CYS A 101 -13.82 15.54 -14.54
C CYS A 101 -12.73 15.28 -15.58
N GLU A 102 -12.57 16.15 -16.57
CA GLU A 102 -11.52 15.99 -17.58
C GLU A 102 -10.11 16.15 -16.98
N LYS A 103 -9.09 15.63 -17.68
CA LYS A 103 -7.69 15.67 -17.19
C LYS A 103 -7.24 17.10 -16.89
N ALA A 104 -7.62 18.07 -17.73
CA ALA A 104 -7.31 19.48 -17.55
C ALA A 104 -8.00 20.10 -16.32
N GLN A 105 -9.13 19.54 -15.88
CA GLN A 105 -9.92 20.06 -14.77
C GLN A 105 -9.55 19.43 -13.43
N LYS A 106 -8.83 18.29 -13.43
CA LYS A 106 -8.51 17.55 -12.20
C LYS A 106 -7.79 18.40 -11.16
N CYS A 107 -6.85 19.24 -11.58
CA CYS A 107 -6.09 20.09 -10.66
C CYS A 107 -7.00 21.11 -9.96
N GLU A 108 -7.80 21.86 -10.71
CA GLU A 108 -8.76 22.81 -10.12
C GLU A 108 -9.79 22.13 -9.23
N ARG A 109 -10.24 20.93 -9.60
CA ARG A 109 -11.15 20.13 -8.77
C ARG A 109 -10.50 19.64 -7.49
N LEU A 110 -9.23 19.24 -7.53
CA LEU A 110 -8.48 18.89 -6.33
C LEU A 110 -8.35 20.11 -5.40
N VAL A 111 -8.02 21.28 -5.93
CA VAL A 111 -7.87 22.50 -5.12
C VAL A 111 -9.20 22.91 -4.49
N ALA A 112 -10.30 22.90 -5.25
CA ALA A 112 -11.63 23.17 -4.72
C ALA A 112 -11.99 22.17 -3.60
N LEU A 113 -11.70 20.89 -3.80
CA LEU A 113 -11.92 19.86 -2.81
C LEU A 113 -11.07 20.10 -1.55
N LEU A 114 -9.79 20.44 -1.71
CA LEU A 114 -8.88 20.77 -0.59
C LEU A 114 -9.40 21.94 0.24
N HIS A 115 -9.95 22.98 -0.39
CA HIS A 115 -10.60 24.11 0.31
C HIS A 115 -11.83 23.68 1.11
N ASP A 116 -12.60 22.71 0.60
CA ASP A 116 -13.79 22.23 1.29
C ASP A 116 -13.47 21.31 2.47
N ILE A 117 -12.40 20.52 2.37
CA ILE A 117 -12.08 19.49 3.37
C ILE A 117 -11.08 19.96 4.43
N LEU A 118 -10.15 20.86 4.11
CA LEU A 118 -9.16 21.38 5.05
C LEU A 118 -9.69 22.62 5.79
N ARG A 119 -10.80 22.44 6.51
CA ARG A 119 -11.43 23.53 7.28
C ARG A 119 -10.93 23.57 8.72
N GLU A 120 -10.54 22.43 9.30
CA GLU A 120 -10.00 22.34 10.64
C GLU A 120 -8.46 22.24 10.60
N ARG A 121 -7.78 22.81 11.59
CA ARG A 121 -6.30 22.86 11.63
C ARG A 121 -5.64 21.47 11.72
N GLU A 122 -6.38 20.46 12.15
CA GLU A 122 -5.86 19.10 12.32
C GLU A 122 -6.17 18.17 11.13
N ASP A 123 -6.86 18.68 10.09
CA ASP A 123 -7.21 17.88 8.93
C ASP A 123 -5.97 17.52 8.12
N LYS A 124 -5.79 16.21 7.92
CA LYS A 124 -4.71 15.64 7.11
C LYS A 124 -5.26 14.91 5.90
N VAL A 125 -4.68 15.20 4.75
CA VAL A 125 -5.10 14.67 3.45
C VAL A 125 -3.94 13.94 2.80
N ILE A 126 -4.19 12.72 2.31
CA ILE A 126 -3.28 12.01 1.43
C ILE A 126 -3.82 12.07 0.00
N VAL A 127 -2.96 12.45 -0.94
CA VAL A 127 -3.26 12.49 -2.38
C VAL A 127 -2.41 11.45 -3.10
N PHE A 128 -3.06 10.47 -3.73
CA PHE A 128 -2.39 9.44 -4.51
C PHE A 128 -2.29 9.82 -5.99
N VAL A 129 -1.07 9.74 -6.52
CA VAL A 129 -0.75 9.98 -7.93
C VAL A 129 -0.04 8.76 -8.54
N GLU A 130 -0.15 8.61 -9.86
CA GLU A 130 0.40 7.44 -10.55
C GLU A 130 1.93 7.50 -10.68
N THR A 131 2.49 8.67 -11.03
CA THR A 131 3.91 8.79 -11.40
C THR A 131 4.69 9.70 -10.46
N ARG A 132 6.00 9.47 -10.35
CA ARG A 132 6.92 10.33 -9.59
C ARG A 132 6.94 11.78 -10.10
N LEU A 133 6.86 11.95 -11.43
CA LEU A 133 6.88 13.27 -12.06
C LEU A 133 5.64 14.08 -11.65
N MET A 134 4.47 13.43 -11.69
CA MET A 134 3.22 14.05 -11.25
C MET A 134 3.22 14.38 -9.76
N ALA A 135 3.89 13.58 -8.93
CA ALA A 135 4.04 13.89 -7.50
C ALA A 135 4.81 15.19 -7.30
N ASP A 136 5.95 15.36 -7.97
CA ASP A 136 6.75 16.58 -7.87
C ASP A 136 6.02 17.79 -8.49
N GLU A 137 5.40 17.64 -9.66
CA GLU A 137 4.60 18.70 -10.32
C GLU A 137 3.45 19.17 -9.42
N MET A 138 2.72 18.24 -8.81
CA MET A 138 1.60 18.56 -7.93
C MET A 138 2.04 19.27 -6.65
N VAL A 139 3.18 18.88 -6.07
CA VAL A 139 3.76 19.57 -4.90
C VAL A 139 4.12 21.00 -5.26
N ILE A 140 4.73 21.24 -6.42
CA ILE A 140 5.07 22.58 -6.89
C ILE A 140 3.80 23.41 -7.07
N GLU A 141 2.82 22.90 -7.82
CA GLU A 141 1.57 23.60 -8.10
C GLU A 141 0.79 23.96 -6.83
N LEU A 142 0.68 23.03 -5.88
CA LEU A 142 -0.01 23.29 -4.62
C LEU A 142 0.75 24.29 -3.74
N ARG A 143 2.09 24.25 -3.72
CA ARG A 143 2.90 25.26 -3.01
C ARG A 143 2.78 26.65 -3.61
N HIS A 144 2.70 26.76 -4.93
CA HIS A 144 2.46 28.02 -5.62
C HIS A 144 1.09 28.64 -5.25
N ARG A 145 0.15 27.82 -4.78
CA ARG A 145 -1.17 28.22 -4.28
C ARG A 145 -1.21 28.30 -2.74
N ASP A 146 -0.05 28.45 -2.10
CA ASP A 146 0.13 28.60 -0.64
C ASP A 146 -0.35 27.41 0.21
N TRP A 147 -0.44 26.21 -0.36
CA TRP A 147 -0.75 25.01 0.43
C TRP A 147 0.51 24.42 1.07
N SER A 148 0.38 24.00 2.34
CA SER A 148 1.43 23.23 3.01
C SER A 148 1.38 21.76 2.58
N VAL A 149 2.24 21.43 1.61
CA VAL A 149 2.30 20.11 0.98
C VAL A 149 3.72 19.54 0.92
N VAL A 150 3.79 18.22 1.09
CA VAL A 150 5.00 17.41 0.95
C VAL A 150 4.76 16.25 -0.01
N GLY A 151 5.81 15.81 -0.69
CA GLY A 151 5.75 14.72 -1.67
C GLY A 151 6.67 13.56 -1.30
N ILE A 152 6.18 12.32 -1.42
CA ILE A 152 6.97 11.10 -1.21
C ILE A 152 6.81 10.17 -2.43
N HIS A 153 7.92 9.84 -3.08
CA HIS A 153 7.98 8.84 -4.14
C HIS A 153 9.31 8.08 -4.08
N GLY A 154 9.44 6.99 -4.84
CA GLY A 154 10.58 6.08 -4.76
C GLY A 154 11.95 6.63 -5.22
N ALA A 155 12.00 7.86 -5.77
CA ALA A 155 13.27 8.48 -6.14
C ALA A 155 13.81 9.45 -5.08
N LYS A 156 13.03 9.73 -4.02
CA LYS A 156 13.50 10.47 -2.84
C LYS A 156 14.40 9.57 -2.00
N THR A 157 15.46 10.15 -1.46
CA THR A 157 16.35 9.49 -0.50
C THR A 157 15.60 9.14 0.79
N ARG A 158 16.14 8.20 1.58
CA ARG A 158 15.52 7.81 2.87
C ARG A 158 15.34 9.01 3.80
N ASP A 159 16.32 9.90 3.85
CA ASP A 159 16.29 11.09 4.71
C ASP A 159 15.23 12.10 4.25
N GLU A 160 15.08 12.31 2.93
CA GLU A 160 14.02 13.17 2.39
C GLU A 160 12.63 12.60 2.68
N ARG A 161 12.47 11.27 2.54
CA ARG A 161 11.21 10.58 2.86
C ARG A 161 10.87 10.75 4.34
N GLN A 162 11.85 10.58 5.23
CA GLN A 162 11.65 10.73 6.67
C GLN A 162 11.28 12.18 7.03
N LYS A 163 11.99 13.18 6.50
CA LYS A 163 11.69 14.60 6.73
C LYS A 163 10.28 14.98 6.25
N ALA A 164 9.88 14.51 5.07
CA ALA A 164 8.53 14.73 4.54
C ALA A 164 7.46 14.07 5.43
N LEU A 165 7.73 12.84 5.88
CA LEU A 165 6.84 12.12 6.77
C LEU A 165 6.71 12.81 8.13
N ASP A 166 7.82 13.28 8.71
CA ASP A 166 7.84 13.98 9.99
C ASP A 166 7.06 15.29 9.92
N ALA A 167 7.22 16.05 8.83
CA ALA A 167 6.46 17.28 8.59
C ALA A 167 4.95 17.02 8.46
N PHE A 168 4.56 15.88 7.86
CA PHE A 168 3.16 15.49 7.79
C PHE A 168 2.62 14.96 9.13
N LYS A 169 3.43 14.19 9.87
CA LYS A 169 3.07 13.69 11.21
C LYS A 169 2.91 14.81 12.23
N SER A 170 3.81 15.80 12.23
CA SER A 170 3.74 16.97 13.11
C SER A 170 2.58 17.92 12.80
N GLY A 171 1.95 17.79 11.63
CA GLY A 171 0.95 18.74 11.13
C GLY A 171 1.55 20.01 10.55
N SER A 172 2.88 20.11 10.40
CA SER A 172 3.51 21.20 9.67
C SER A 172 3.08 21.22 8.21
N SER A 173 2.75 20.05 7.64
CA SER A 173 2.08 19.91 6.36
C SER A 173 0.79 19.11 6.49
N SER A 174 -0.31 19.70 6.02
CA SER A 174 -1.64 19.09 6.02
C SER A 174 -1.86 18.15 4.83
N ILE A 175 -1.05 18.29 3.76
CA ILE A 175 -1.21 17.51 2.53
C ILE A 175 0.05 16.68 2.26
N LEU A 176 -0.16 15.39 1.99
CA LEU A 176 0.88 14.48 1.54
C LEU A 176 0.54 13.90 0.17
N VAL A 177 1.35 14.20 -0.84
CA VAL A 177 1.26 13.62 -2.18
C VAL A 177 2.18 12.42 -2.28
N LEU A 178 1.68 11.27 -2.71
CA LEU A 178 2.51 10.06 -2.79
C LEU A 178 2.12 9.08 -3.89
N THR A 179 3.10 8.27 -4.30
CA THR A 179 2.90 7.16 -5.25
C THR A 179 2.67 5.84 -4.52
N ASP A 180 2.06 4.87 -5.21
CA ASP A 180 1.76 3.55 -4.63
C ASP A 180 3.01 2.84 -4.08
N VAL A 181 4.14 2.98 -4.76
CA VAL A 181 5.43 2.41 -4.32
C VAL A 181 5.88 3.01 -2.98
N ALA A 182 5.66 4.32 -2.78
CA ALA A 182 6.00 5.00 -1.54
C ALA A 182 5.03 4.70 -0.40
N ALA A 183 3.78 4.37 -0.72
CA ALA A 183 2.71 4.09 0.23
C ALA A 183 2.92 2.81 1.05
N GLN A 184 3.65 1.83 0.49
CA GLN A 184 3.75 0.48 1.06
C GLN A 184 4.36 0.46 2.47
N GLN A 185 5.30 1.36 2.75
CA GLN A 185 6.01 1.44 4.04
C GLN A 185 5.65 2.69 4.85
N LEU A 186 4.52 3.33 4.52
CA LEU A 186 4.12 4.55 5.20
C LEU A 186 3.26 4.20 6.41
N ASP A 187 3.80 4.48 7.59
CA ASP A 187 3.08 4.43 8.85
C ASP A 187 2.62 5.85 9.19
N VAL A 188 1.32 6.13 9.04
CA VAL A 188 0.73 7.46 9.25
C VAL A 188 -0.58 7.30 10.00
N ASP A 189 -0.58 7.80 11.23
CA ASP A 189 -1.78 7.87 12.05
C ASP A 189 -2.61 9.12 11.73
N ARG A 190 -3.93 9.01 11.91
CA ARG A 190 -4.90 10.13 11.88
C ARG A 190 -4.99 10.83 10.52
N VAL A 191 -5.20 10.07 9.46
CA VAL A 191 -5.53 10.61 8.13
C VAL A 191 -7.03 10.67 7.96
N ARG A 192 -7.59 11.88 7.90
CA ARG A 192 -9.04 12.11 7.82
C ARG A 192 -9.59 12.02 6.41
N PHE A 193 -8.74 12.20 5.40
CA PHE A 193 -9.16 12.26 4.00
C PHE A 193 -8.14 11.60 3.07
N VAL A 194 -8.63 10.85 2.09
CA VAL A 194 -7.80 10.26 1.04
C VAL A 194 -8.39 10.59 -0.33
N VAL A 195 -7.54 11.13 -1.19
CA VAL A 195 -7.89 11.53 -2.56
C VAL A 195 -7.09 10.69 -3.54
N HIS A 196 -7.78 10.01 -4.43
CA HIS A 196 -7.18 9.36 -5.59
C HIS A 196 -7.22 10.34 -6.76
N TYR A 197 -6.13 11.07 -6.96
CA TYR A 197 -6.01 11.97 -8.12
C TYR A 197 -5.96 11.16 -9.42
N ASP A 198 -5.23 10.04 -9.40
CA ASP A 198 -5.25 9.06 -10.48
C ASP A 198 -5.87 7.74 -10.04
N ARG A 199 -6.55 7.11 -11.00
CA ARG A 199 -7.21 5.82 -10.79
C ARG A 199 -6.16 4.79 -10.37
N PRO A 200 -6.42 3.99 -9.32
CA PRO A 200 -5.54 2.88 -8.98
C PRO A 200 -5.49 1.87 -10.14
N ALA A 201 -4.34 1.24 -10.32
CA ALA A 201 -4.10 0.29 -11.41
C ALA A 201 -5.05 -0.92 -11.34
N ASN A 202 -5.26 -1.45 -10.12
CA ASN A 202 -6.10 -2.61 -9.84
C ASN A 202 -6.90 -2.43 -8.52
N ALA A 203 -7.76 -3.40 -8.22
CA ALA A 203 -8.60 -3.39 -7.03
C ALA A 203 -7.79 -3.54 -5.72
N ASP A 204 -6.69 -4.30 -5.74
CA ASP A 204 -5.87 -4.51 -4.54
C ASP A 204 -5.13 -3.22 -4.13
N VAL A 205 -4.61 -2.47 -5.11
CA VAL A 205 -4.03 -1.14 -4.88
C VAL A 205 -5.10 -0.20 -4.33
N TYR A 206 -6.32 -0.21 -4.86
CA TYR A 206 -7.42 0.58 -4.30
C TYR A 206 -7.67 0.25 -2.83
N VAL A 207 -7.80 -1.03 -2.47
CA VAL A 207 -8.01 -1.47 -1.08
C VAL A 207 -6.84 -1.05 -0.19
N ASN A 208 -5.60 -1.20 -0.67
CA ASN A 208 -4.40 -0.80 0.07
C ASN A 208 -4.33 0.72 0.30
N ARG A 209 -4.74 1.54 -0.67
CA ARG A 209 -4.87 2.99 -0.48
C ARG A 209 -5.94 3.32 0.57
N VAL A 210 -7.09 2.65 0.50
CA VAL A 210 -8.21 2.85 1.45
C VAL A 210 -7.84 2.49 2.89
N ARG A 211 -7.12 1.39 3.09
CA ARG A 211 -6.64 0.97 4.42
C ARG A 211 -5.78 2.04 5.12
N ARG A 212 -5.15 2.96 4.40
CA ARG A 212 -4.32 4.02 5.01
C ARG A 212 -5.12 5.13 5.70
N ALA A 213 -6.39 5.28 5.38
CA ALA A 213 -7.28 6.24 6.06
C ALA A 213 -8.06 5.61 7.22
N LEU A 214 -8.09 4.28 7.31
CA LEU A 214 -8.78 3.55 8.35
C LEU A 214 -7.81 3.35 9.52
N THR A 215 -7.70 4.35 10.39
CA THR A 215 -7.08 4.16 11.71
C THR A 215 -8.11 3.60 12.68
N ASP A 216 -7.69 2.75 13.62
CA ASP A 216 -8.54 1.89 14.48
C ASP A 216 -9.63 2.59 15.33
N GLN A 217 -9.72 3.92 15.33
CA GLN A 217 -10.48 4.66 16.34
C GLN A 217 -11.50 5.68 15.78
N GLU A 218 -11.42 6.12 14.52
CA GLU A 218 -12.29 7.19 14.03
C GLU A 218 -13.06 6.86 12.75
N TRP A 219 -14.30 7.33 12.78
CA TRP A 219 -15.43 6.83 12.02
C TRP A 219 -15.66 7.82 10.88
N ARG A 220 -15.69 7.33 9.64
CA ARG A 220 -16.06 8.08 8.42
C ARG A 220 -14.98 9.02 7.90
N THR A 221 -13.90 8.45 7.38
CA THR A 221 -13.02 9.15 6.44
C THR A 221 -13.68 9.08 5.05
N PRO A 222 -14.14 10.20 4.46
CA PRO A 222 -14.62 10.22 3.08
C PRO A 222 -13.45 10.16 2.09
N PHE A 223 -13.70 9.47 0.97
CA PHE A 223 -12.74 9.23 -0.08
C PHE A 223 -13.21 9.86 -1.37
N TRP A 224 -12.29 10.54 -2.07
CA TRP A 224 -12.58 11.11 -3.37
C TRP A 224 -11.77 10.45 -4.47
N LEU A 225 -12.44 10.03 -5.53
CA LEU A 225 -11.81 9.55 -6.76
C LEU A 225 -12.06 10.54 -7.89
N LEU A 226 -10.99 11.15 -8.42
CA LEU A 226 -11.04 12.04 -9.58
C LEU A 226 -10.77 11.25 -10.87
N THR A 227 -11.79 11.06 -11.71
CA THR A 227 -11.70 10.25 -12.94
C THR A 227 -12.21 10.97 -14.18
N THR A 228 -11.60 10.71 -15.34
CA THR A 228 -11.93 11.35 -16.62
C THR A 228 -13.01 10.65 -17.43
N ARG A 229 -13.41 9.43 -17.05
CA ARG A 229 -14.49 8.68 -17.70
C ARG A 229 -15.31 7.89 -16.69
N VAL A 230 -16.63 7.89 -16.88
CA VAL A 230 -17.48 6.78 -16.41
C VAL A 230 -17.32 5.66 -17.42
N THR A 231 -16.37 4.77 -17.19
CA THR A 231 -16.39 3.49 -17.91
C THR A 231 -17.48 2.62 -17.29
N ARG A 232 -18.66 2.60 -17.93
CA ARG A 232 -19.60 1.47 -17.87
C ARG A 232 -18.81 0.18 -18.19
N LYS A 233 -18.32 -0.48 -17.14
CA LYS A 233 -17.86 -1.88 -17.01
C LYS A 233 -16.67 -1.95 -16.04
N SER A 234 -16.99 -2.02 -14.75
CA SER A 234 -16.32 -2.95 -13.84
C SER A 234 -17.43 -3.78 -13.19
N PRO A 235 -17.60 -5.07 -13.56
CA PRO A 235 -18.64 -5.92 -12.98
C PRO A 235 -18.45 -6.18 -11.47
N SER A 236 -17.35 -5.71 -10.88
CA SER A 236 -16.96 -5.98 -9.49
C SER A 236 -17.06 -4.78 -8.56
N LEU A 237 -17.56 -3.63 -9.02
CA LEU A 237 -17.90 -2.49 -8.18
C LEU A 237 -19.42 -2.27 -8.29
N THR A 238 -20.17 -3.18 -7.69
CA THR A 238 -21.60 -2.97 -7.44
C THR A 238 -21.70 -2.72 -5.94
N PHE A 239 -22.29 -1.57 -5.59
CA PHE A 239 -22.42 -0.99 -4.25
C PHE A 239 -22.99 -1.95 -3.21
#